data_AF-A0A8J5JN34-F1
#
_entry.id   AF-A0A8J5JN34-F1
#
_cell.length_a   1.000
_cell.length_b   1.000
_cell.length_c   1.000
_cell.angle_alpha   90.00
_cell.angle_beta   90.00
_cell.angle_gamma   90.00
#
_symmetry.space_group_name_H-M   'P 1'
#
loop_
_entity.id
_entity.type
_entity.pdbx_description
1 polymer ?
#
loop_
_entity_poly.entity_id
_entity_poly.type
_entity_poly.pdbx_seq_one_letter_code
_entity_poly.pdbx_strand_id
1 'polypeptide(L)'
;MLTPLISSLNKRFIDMASTILQNAWILNFKLWPAEYSGNEDFGDSAVQALAQALEKTLMEAEVNPTLVEDEWTVLKSYIYKRKTSLISRLSWQKINQSYGERCASFLHLVDLLLSIQASSADAKRSFSQVKLIKPDWCSPLTDDHLTDPMMV
;
A
#
# COMPACT_ATOMS: atom_id res chain seq x y z
N MET A 1 29.12 15.50 -0.56
CA MET A 1 28.07 16.41 -0.04
C MET A 1 26.63 15.93 -0.26
N LEU A 2 26.36 14.98 -1.17
CA LEU A 2 25.02 14.38 -1.33
C LEU A 2 24.72 13.23 -0.35
N THR A 3 25.75 12.64 0.25
CA THR A 3 25.61 11.50 1.17
C THR A 3 24.70 11.76 2.37
N PRO A 4 24.75 12.91 3.08
CA PRO A 4 23.84 13.16 4.20
C PRO A 4 22.38 13.32 3.76
N LEU A 5 22.15 13.93 2.59
CA LEU A 5 20.81 14.10 2.01
C LEU A 5 20.22 12.76 1.59
N ILE A 6 21.01 11.92 0.91
CA ILE A 6 20.61 10.57 0.50
C ILE A 6 20.29 9.71 1.72
N SER A 7 21.10 9.78 2.78
CA SER A 7 20.85 9.07 4.03
C SER A 7 19.55 9.54 4.71
N SER A 8 19.29 10.85 4.73
CA SER A 8 18.06 11.41 5.30
C SER A 8 16.81 10.99 4.51
N LEU A 9 16.87 11.06 3.18
CA LEU A 9 15.78 10.63 2.30
C LEU A 9 15.51 9.13 2.48
N ASN A 10 16.55 8.30 2.40
CA ASN A 10 16.41 6.85 2.57
C ASN A 10 15.80 6.52 3.92
N LYS A 11 16.28 7.14 5.00
CA LYS A 11 15.70 6.92 6.33
C LYS A 11 14.20 7.24 6.35
N ARG A 12 13.80 8.43 5.87
CA ARG A 12 12.38 8.83 5.87
C ARG A 12 11.48 7.93 5.03
N PHE A 13 11.92 7.56 3.84
CA PHE A 13 11.13 6.71 2.94
C PHE A 13 11.10 5.25 3.38
N ILE A 14 12.22 4.71 3.87
CA ILE A 14 12.30 3.32 4.34
C ILE A 14 11.48 3.16 5.62
N ASP A 15 11.60 4.07 6.58
CA ASP A 15 10.87 4.00 7.84
C ASP A 15 9.35 4.09 7.59
N MET A 16 8.91 5.05 6.75
CA MET A 16 7.50 5.19 6.36
C MET A 16 6.99 3.97 5.60
N ALA A 17 7.73 3.50 4.58
CA ALA A 17 7.32 2.34 3.80
C ALA A 17 7.28 1.06 4.63
N SER A 18 8.21 0.90 5.57
CA SER A 18 8.22 -0.21 6.52
C SER A 18 6.98 -0.19 7.40
N THR A 19 6.64 0.96 7.99
CA THR A 19 5.42 1.11 8.80
C THR A 19 4.17 0.81 8.00
N ILE A 20 4.08 1.30 6.75
CA ILE A 20 2.94 1.02 5.87
C ILE A 20 2.82 -0.49 5.57
N LEU A 21 3.93 -1.14 5.20
CA LEU A 21 3.92 -2.56 4.86
C LEU A 21 3.60 -3.46 6.05
N GLN A 22 4.13 -3.14 7.23
CA GLN A 22 3.89 -3.90 8.45
C GLN A 22 2.45 -3.80 8.94
N ASN A 23 1.76 -2.69 8.66
CA ASN A 23 0.41 -2.43 9.15
C ASN A 23 -0.68 -2.56 8.08
N ALA A 24 -0.30 -2.73 6.81
CA ALA A 24 -1.23 -2.90 5.69
C ALA A 24 -2.18 -4.11 5.80
N TRP A 25 -1.91 -5.05 6.71
CA TRP A 25 -2.77 -6.21 6.96
C TRP A 25 -4.17 -5.81 7.44
N ILE A 26 -4.35 -4.62 8.02
CA ILE A 26 -5.67 -4.09 8.43
C ILE A 26 -6.64 -4.02 7.24
N LEU A 27 -6.13 -3.92 6.01
CA LEU A 27 -6.95 -3.87 4.79
C LEU A 27 -7.52 -5.25 4.42
N ASN A 28 -7.03 -6.33 5.02
CA ASN A 28 -7.45 -7.67 4.70
C ASN A 28 -8.42 -8.21 5.77
N PHE A 29 -9.72 -8.14 5.48
CA PHE A 29 -10.77 -8.66 6.35
C PHE A 29 -10.64 -10.15 6.71
N LYS A 30 -9.84 -10.94 5.99
CA LYS A 30 -9.58 -12.35 6.34
C LYS A 30 -8.68 -12.51 7.56
N LEU A 31 -7.89 -11.48 7.88
CA LEU A 31 -6.98 -11.46 9.04
C LEU A 31 -7.66 -10.87 10.28
N TRP A 32 -8.90 -10.40 10.14
CA TRP A 32 -9.63 -9.84 11.26
C TRP A 32 -10.20 -10.94 12.16
N PRO A 33 -10.36 -10.66 13.46
CA PRO A 33 -11.01 -11.57 14.40
C PRO A 33 -12.40 -12.05 13.95
N ALA A 34 -12.80 -13.26 14.32
CA ALA A 34 -14.10 -13.79 13.93
C ALA A 34 -15.26 -13.17 14.73
N GLU A 35 -14.98 -12.79 15.98
CA GLU A 35 -15.95 -12.24 16.91
C GLU A 35 -15.54 -10.81 17.30
N TYR A 36 -16.47 -10.06 17.91
CA TYR A 36 -16.15 -8.75 18.47
C TYR A 36 -15.94 -8.90 19.96
N SER A 37 -14.89 -9.63 20.31
CA SER A 37 -14.50 -9.87 21.70
C SER A 37 -13.62 -8.71 22.16
N GLY A 38 -13.83 -8.16 23.36
CA GLY A 38 -13.06 -7.01 23.86
C GLY A 38 -11.55 -7.24 24.04
N ASN A 39 -11.06 -8.47 23.86
CA ASN A 39 -9.65 -8.84 23.98
C ASN A 39 -8.96 -9.13 22.64
N GLU A 40 -9.66 -9.05 21.51
CA GLU A 40 -9.08 -9.38 20.21
C GLU A 40 -8.41 -8.16 19.57
N ASP A 41 -7.27 -8.39 18.92
CA ASP A 41 -6.53 -7.33 18.24
C ASP A 41 -7.09 -7.11 16.83
N PHE A 42 -7.70 -5.95 16.64
CA PHE A 42 -8.17 -5.48 15.34
C PHE A 42 -7.12 -4.67 14.58
N GLY A 43 -5.98 -4.37 15.21
CA GLY A 43 -4.95 -3.50 14.67
C GLY A 43 -5.16 -2.04 15.06
N ASP A 44 -5.62 -1.76 16.29
CA ASP A 44 -5.80 -0.38 16.77
C ASP A 44 -4.46 0.37 16.80
N SER A 45 -3.41 -0.31 17.26
CA SER A 45 -2.03 0.17 17.20
C SER A 45 -1.53 0.35 15.75
N ALA A 46 -1.96 -0.53 14.84
CA ALA A 46 -1.61 -0.47 13.43
C ALA A 46 -2.25 0.76 12.75
N VAL A 47 -3.53 1.03 13.03
CA VAL A 47 -4.24 2.21 12.52
C VAL A 47 -3.60 3.49 13.05
N GLN A 48 -3.27 3.55 14.34
CA GLN A 48 -2.57 4.68 14.94
C GLN A 48 -1.21 4.92 14.29
N ALA A 49 -0.40 3.87 14.11
CA ALA A 49 0.91 3.98 13.46
C ALA A 49 0.80 4.47 12.01
N LEU A 50 -0.23 4.03 11.27
CA LEU A 50 -0.50 4.47 9.90
C LEU A 50 -0.97 5.92 9.84
N ALA A 51 -1.85 6.33 10.75
CA ALA A 51 -2.34 7.70 10.85
C ALA A 51 -1.19 8.67 11.15
N GLN A 52 -0.28 8.30 12.05
CA GLN A 52 0.93 9.09 12.35
C GLN A 52 1.91 9.12 11.17
N ALA A 53 2.17 7.98 10.53
CA ALA A 53 3.09 7.91 9.40
C ALA A 53 2.61 8.75 8.19
N LEU A 54 1.29 8.86 8.00
CA LEU A 54 0.68 9.56 6.87
C LEU A 54 0.03 10.89 7.27
N GLU A 55 0.26 11.36 8.49
CA GLU A 55 -0.38 12.55 9.07
C GLU A 55 -0.29 13.77 8.14
N LYS A 56 0.92 14.07 7.66
CA LYS A 56 1.15 15.20 6.75
C LYS A 56 0.34 15.08 5.46
N THR A 57 0.27 13.88 4.89
CA THR A 57 -0.48 13.60 3.67
C THR A 57 -1.98 13.73 3.89
N LEU A 58 -2.47 13.29 5.05
CA LEU A 58 -3.88 13.43 5.43
C LEU A 58 -4.27 14.90 5.61
N MET A 59 -3.45 15.68 6.30
CA MET A 59 -3.67 17.11 6.49
C MET A 59 -3.67 17.89 5.17
N GLU A 60 -2.75 17.56 4.24
CA GLU A 60 -2.72 18.15 2.89
C GLU A 60 -3.99 17.85 2.07
N ALA A 61 -4.66 16.73 2.37
CA ALA A 61 -5.93 16.35 1.76
C ALA A 61 -7.16 16.84 2.53
N GLU A 62 -6.99 17.76 3.50
CA GLU A 62 -8.04 18.29 4.38
C GLU A 62 -8.74 17.21 5.22
N VAL A 63 -8.06 16.07 5.46
CA VAL A 63 -8.56 14.98 6.30
C VAL A 63 -8.03 15.15 7.72
N ASN A 64 -8.90 14.99 8.72
CA ASN A 64 -8.50 15.11 10.12
C ASN A 64 -7.91 13.79 10.66
N PRO A 65 -6.60 13.70 10.93
CA PRO A 65 -5.97 12.48 11.44
C PRO A 65 -6.44 12.11 12.85
N THR A 66 -6.92 13.06 13.66
CA THR A 66 -7.38 12.76 15.03
C THR A 66 -8.66 11.95 15.06
N LEU A 67 -9.48 12.02 14.00
CA LEU A 67 -10.74 11.29 13.91
C LEU A 67 -10.55 9.84 13.45
N VAL A 68 -9.38 9.49 12.91
CA VAL A 68 -9.14 8.19 12.28
C VAL A 68 -9.30 7.04 13.30
N GLU A 69 -8.78 7.20 14.52
CA GLU A 69 -8.86 6.18 15.57
C GLU A 69 -10.30 5.99 16.08
N ASP A 70 -11.04 7.10 16.25
CA ASP A 70 -12.44 7.09 16.67
C ASP A 70 -13.34 6.46 15.61
N GLU A 71 -13.19 6.91 14.35
CA GLU A 71 -13.94 6.40 13.21
C GLU A 71 -13.67 4.91 12.98
N TRP A 72 -12.43 4.47 13.19
CA TRP A 72 -12.06 3.06 13.15
C TRP A 72 -12.82 2.24 14.18
N THR A 73 -12.86 2.71 15.44
CA THR A 73 -13.61 2.04 16.52
C THR A 73 -15.10 1.96 16.19
N VAL A 74 -15.67 3.06 15.69
CA VAL A 74 -17.06 3.12 15.25
C VAL A 74 -17.32 2.15 14.09
N LEU A 75 -16.44 2.11 13.09
CA LEU A 75 -16.56 1.25 11.92
C LEU A 75 -16.58 -0.23 12.30
N LYS A 76 -15.66 -0.67 13.16
CA LYS A 76 -15.63 -2.05 13.67
C LYS A 76 -16.98 -2.42 14.29
N SER A 77 -17.50 -1.56 15.17
CA SER A 77 -18.79 -1.80 15.82
C SER A 77 -19.94 -1.97 14.81
N TYR A 78 -19.97 -1.19 13.73
CA TYR A 78 -20.98 -1.30 12.68
C TYR A 78 -20.84 -2.57 11.84
N ILE A 79 -19.60 -2.96 11.51
CA ILE A 79 -19.33 -4.18 10.75
C ILE A 79 -19.77 -5.42 11.54
N TYR A 80 -19.35 -5.53 12.80
CA TYR A 80 -19.63 -6.71 13.63
C TYR A 80 -21.08 -6.79 14.10
N LYS A 81 -21.76 -5.66 14.30
CA LYS A 81 -23.20 -5.66 14.64
C LYS A 81 -24.08 -6.20 13.52
N ARG A 82 -23.65 -6.08 12.26
CA ARG A 82 -24.52 -6.30 11.09
C ARG A 82 -24.13 -7.52 10.24
N LYS A 83 -22.86 -7.96 10.28
CA LYS A 83 -22.30 -8.90 9.28
C LYS A 83 -21.22 -9.84 9.84
N THR A 84 -21.33 -10.30 11.08
CA THR A 84 -20.32 -11.16 11.75
C THR A 84 -19.94 -12.40 10.91
N SER A 85 -20.91 -13.05 10.27
CA SER A 85 -20.65 -14.25 9.45
C SER A 85 -20.09 -13.98 8.04
N LEU A 86 -20.00 -12.72 7.60
CA LEU A 86 -19.65 -12.34 6.23
C LEU A 86 -18.43 -11.42 6.12
N ILE A 87 -17.68 -11.24 7.20
CA ILE A 87 -16.54 -10.32 7.28
C ILE A 87 -15.51 -10.63 6.19
N SER A 88 -15.18 -11.91 6.00
CA SER A 88 -14.24 -12.37 4.97
C SER A 88 -14.67 -12.09 3.51
N ARG A 89 -15.95 -11.76 3.28
CA ARG A 89 -16.52 -11.41 1.96
C ARG A 89 -16.76 -9.90 1.80
N LEU A 90 -16.38 -9.10 2.78
CA LEU A 90 -16.47 -7.65 2.68
C LEU A 90 -15.42 -7.10 1.69
N SER A 91 -15.76 -5.96 1.10
CA SER A 91 -14.84 -5.16 0.30
C SER A 91 -14.88 -3.73 0.78
N TRP A 92 -13.72 -3.06 0.72
CA TRP A 92 -13.61 -1.65 1.09
C TRP A 92 -14.54 -0.76 0.27
N GLN A 93 -14.78 -1.08 -1.01
CA GLN A 93 -15.77 -0.39 -1.84
C GLN A 93 -17.19 -0.41 -1.24
N LYS A 94 -17.67 -1.57 -0.75
CA LYS A 94 -19.00 -1.68 -0.14
C LYS A 94 -19.07 -0.95 1.20
N ILE A 95 -17.97 -0.96 1.95
CA ILE A 95 -17.86 -0.24 3.22
C ILE A 95 -17.89 1.27 2.96
N ASN A 96 -17.13 1.76 1.98
CA ASN A 96 -17.11 3.17 1.61
C ASN A 96 -18.50 3.66 1.17
N GLN A 97 -19.21 2.88 0.36
CA GLN A 97 -20.62 3.20 -0.01
C GLN A 97 -21.59 3.23 1.17
N SER A 98 -21.34 2.43 2.22
CA SER A 98 -22.26 2.30 3.35
C SER A 98 -21.96 3.27 4.50
N TYR A 99 -20.70 3.65 4.67
CA TYR A 99 -20.20 4.37 5.84
C TYR A 99 -19.30 5.58 5.49
N GLY A 100 -19.15 5.93 4.20
CA GLY A 100 -18.31 7.01 3.70
C GLY A 100 -18.53 8.35 4.41
N GLU A 101 -19.79 8.72 4.64
CA GLU A 101 -20.12 9.98 5.34
C GLU A 101 -19.79 9.95 6.84
N ARG A 102 -19.76 8.77 7.46
CA ARG A 102 -19.59 8.61 8.93
C ARG A 102 -18.16 8.31 9.35
N CYS A 103 -17.39 7.70 8.46
CA CYS A 103 -16.03 7.24 8.70
C CYS A 103 -15.10 7.75 7.58
N ALA A 104 -15.28 9.01 7.18
CA ALA A 104 -14.61 9.58 6.03
C ALA A 104 -13.09 9.59 6.21
N SER A 105 -12.59 10.03 7.36
CA SER A 105 -11.16 10.20 7.63
C SER A 105 -10.42 8.86 7.55
N PHE A 106 -10.97 7.82 8.18
CA PHE A 106 -10.44 6.47 8.11
C PHE A 106 -10.54 5.87 6.70
N LEU A 107 -11.63 6.13 5.97
CA LEU A 107 -11.78 5.60 4.60
C LEU A 107 -10.84 6.28 3.60
N HIS A 108 -10.53 7.57 3.77
CA HIS A 108 -9.47 8.22 3.00
C HIS A 108 -8.09 7.63 3.29
N LEU A 109 -7.80 7.25 4.55
CA LEU A 109 -6.58 6.52 4.89
C LEU A 109 -6.54 5.16 4.17
N VAL A 110 -7.66 4.42 4.15
CA VAL A 110 -7.76 3.15 3.41
C VAL A 110 -7.51 3.35 1.92
N ASP A 111 -8.15 4.34 1.29
CA ASP A 111 -8.00 4.63 -0.13
C ASP A 111 -6.55 5.03 -0.48
N LEU A 112 -5.89 5.79 0.40
CA LEU A 112 -4.48 6.15 0.26
C LEU A 112 -3.59 4.90 0.32
N LEU A 113 -3.81 4.01 1.29
CA LEU A 113 -3.02 2.77 1.42
C LEU A 113 -3.21 1.84 0.22
N LEU A 114 -4.44 1.68 -0.26
CA LEU A 114 -4.74 0.90 -1.46
C LEU A 114 -4.08 1.50 -2.71
N SER A 115 -4.05 2.83 -2.81
CA SER A 115 -3.39 3.55 -3.91
C SER A 115 -1.87 3.35 -3.90
N ILE A 116 -1.25 3.39 -2.71
CA ILE A 116 0.19 3.12 -2.55
C ILE A 116 0.52 1.67 -2.97
N GLN A 117 -0.31 0.71 -2.56
CA GLN A 117 -0.11 -0.69 -2.94
C GLN A 117 -0.29 -0.93 -4.44
N ALA A 118 -1.31 -0.32 -5.06
CA ALA A 118 -1.54 -0.41 -6.49
C ALA A 118 -0.36 0.18 -7.28
N SER A 119 0.11 1.37 -6.91
CA SER A 119 1.29 2.00 -7.51
C SER A 119 2.56 1.14 -7.37
N SER A 120 2.76 0.50 -6.21
CA SER A 120 3.88 -0.43 -6.00
C SER A 120 3.77 -1.68 -6.88
N ALA A 121 2.57 -2.24 -7.03
CA ALA A 121 2.33 -3.40 -7.89
C ALA A 121 2.59 -3.05 -9.37
N ASP A 122 2.13 -1.89 -9.82
CA ASP A 122 2.35 -1.40 -11.18
C ASP A 122 3.83 -1.13 -11.46
N ALA A 123 4.55 -0.53 -10.50
CA ALA A 123 6.00 -0.38 -10.58
C ALA A 123 6.71 -1.73 -10.70
N LYS A 124 6.36 -2.72 -9.86
CA LYS A 124 6.94 -4.07 -9.97
C LYS A 124 6.63 -4.73 -11.32
N ARG A 125 5.42 -4.55 -11.84
CA ARG A 125 5.01 -5.06 -13.15
C ARG A 125 5.81 -4.42 -14.26
N SER A 126 6.01 -3.10 -14.25
CA SER A 126 6.82 -2.41 -15.26
C SER A 126 8.29 -2.82 -15.16
N PHE A 127 8.86 -2.92 -13.96
CA PHE A 127 10.22 -3.43 -13.74
C PHE A 127 10.42 -4.86 -14.25
N SER A 128 9.40 -5.72 -14.12
CA SER A 128 9.46 -7.08 -14.65
C SER A 128 9.47 -7.10 -16.19
N GLN A 129 8.77 -6.17 -16.83
CA GLN A 129 8.78 -6.00 -18.28
C GLN A 129 10.12 -5.46 -18.78
N VAL A 130 10.73 -4.45 -18.14
CA VAL A 130 12.08 -3.97 -18.55
C VAL A 130 13.19 -4.98 -18.28
N LYS A 131 13.04 -5.92 -17.33
CA LYS A 131 13.98 -7.05 -17.20
C LYS A 131 13.95 -7.99 -18.41
N LEU A 132 12.80 -8.09 -19.08
CA LEU A 132 12.64 -8.87 -20.31
C LEU A 132 13.24 -8.13 -21.53
N ILE A 133 13.32 -6.80 -21.44
CA ILE A 133 13.95 -5.90 -22.44
C ILE A 133 15.35 -5.48 -21.96
N LYS A 134 16.10 -6.38 -21.29
CA LYS A 134 17.56 -6.23 -21.28
C LYS A 134 18.01 -6.36 -22.74
N PRO A 135 18.63 -5.33 -23.33
CA PRO A 135 18.97 -5.42 -24.74
C PRO A 135 20.11 -6.42 -24.91
N ASP A 136 20.05 -7.23 -25.96
CA ASP A 136 21.13 -8.04 -26.54
C ASP A 136 22.34 -7.19 -27.01
N TRP A 137 22.55 -6.00 -26.44
CA TRP A 137 23.63 -5.09 -26.83
C TRP A 137 24.99 -5.50 -26.26
N CYS A 138 25.02 -6.46 -25.34
CA CYS A 138 26.24 -7.16 -24.93
C CYS A 138 26.27 -8.58 -25.51
N SER A 139 25.87 -8.79 -26.76
CA SER A 139 26.45 -9.88 -27.54
C SER A 139 27.90 -9.48 -27.87
N PRO A 140 28.93 -10.21 -27.42
CA PRO A 140 30.22 -10.12 -28.08
C PRO A 140 29.96 -10.58 -29.51
N LEU A 141 30.13 -9.70 -30.49
CA LEU A 141 30.32 -10.13 -31.87
C LEU A 141 31.56 -11.02 -31.84
N THR A 142 31.37 -12.33 -31.88
CA THR A 142 32.41 -13.26 -32.29
C THR A 142 32.66 -12.95 -33.76
N ASP A 143 33.60 -12.03 -33.99
CA ASP A 143 34.18 -11.72 -35.28
C ASP A 143 34.94 -12.96 -35.73
N ASP A 144 34.33 -13.78 -36.60
CA ASP A 144 35.10 -14.80 -37.33
C ASP A 144 34.54 -15.22 -38.69
N HIS A 145 33.41 -14.69 -39.16
CA HIS A 145 32.92 -15.02 -40.50
C HIS A 145 32.26 -13.83 -41.20
N LEU A 146 33.09 -12.88 -41.63
CA LEU A 146 32.76 -11.95 -42.71
C LEU A 146 33.37 -12.52 -44.01
N THR A 147 32.71 -13.53 -44.57
CA THR A 147 32.98 -13.96 -45.95
C THR A 147 32.34 -12.93 -46.87
N ASP A 148 33.18 -12.08 -47.43
CA ASP A 148 32.87 -11.13 -48.50
C ASP A 148 32.53 -11.89 -49.80
N PRO A 149 31.36 -11.70 -50.42
CA PRO A 149 31.18 -11.98 -51.83
C PRO A 149 31.16 -10.64 -52.57
N MET A 150 32.35 -10.13 -52.93
CA MET A 150 32.44 -9.14 -53.98
C MET A 150 32.14 -9.80 -55.33
N MET A 151 31.00 -9.40 -55.87
CA MET A 151 30.56 -9.60 -57.23
C MET A 151 31.44 -8.80 -58.21
N VAL A 152 32.35 -9.46 -58.93
CA VAL A 152 32.73 -9.23 -60.35
C VAL A 152 33.28 -10.53 -60.94
#